data_AF-A0AAE3ZBR9-F1
#
_entry.id   AF-A0AAE3ZBR9-F1
#
_cell.length_a   1.000
_cell.length_b   1.000
_cell.length_c   1.000
_cell.angle_alpha   90.00
_cell.angle_beta   90.00
_cell.angle_gamma   90.00
#
_symmetry.space_group_name_H-M   'P 1'
#
loop_
_entity.id
_entity.type
_entity.pdbx_description
1 polymer ?
#
loop_
_entity_poly.entity_id
_entity_poly.type
_entity_poly.pdbx_seq_one_letter_code
_entity_poly.pdbx_strand_id
1 'polypeptide(L)'
;MEWLVAWWDGFELWLVQLPYPLLATLMLVVLLPLCWSVAWVIDRGVDEVSAKVTGVRDAEPPPGRRERPDESRTTGGTVAGDHGVR
;
A
#
# COMPACT_ATOMS: atom_id res chain seq x y z
N MET A 1 -1.18 37.10 14.59
CA MET A 1 -0.94 36.00 15.55
C MET A 1 -1.79 36.16 16.80
N GLU A 2 -2.08 37.39 17.25
CA GLU A 2 -2.98 37.69 18.37
C GLU A 2 -4.34 36.96 18.36
N TRP A 3 -4.96 36.77 17.20
CA TRP A 3 -6.25 36.06 17.10
C TRP A 3 -6.14 34.58 17.52
N LEU A 4 -5.01 33.94 17.21
CA LEU A 4 -4.73 32.56 17.59
C LEU A 4 -4.45 32.46 19.09
N VAL A 5 -3.75 33.46 19.64
CA VAL A 5 -3.46 33.55 21.08
C VAL A 5 -4.75 33.73 21.88
N ALA A 6 -5.64 34.65 21.47
CA ALA A 6 -6.91 34.88 22.15
C ALA A 6 -7.84 33.66 22.09
N TRP A 7 -7.84 32.94 20.97
CA TRP A 7 -8.62 31.71 20.84
C TRP A 7 -8.01 30.56 21.67
N TRP A 8 -6.69 30.45 21.70
CA TRP A 8 -5.98 29.48 22.53
C TRP A 8 -6.12 29.77 24.03
N ASP A 9 -6.10 31.03 24.44
CA ASP A 9 -6.33 31.46 25.82
C ASP A 9 -7.72 31.03 26.31
N GLY A 10 -8.75 31.19 25.48
CA GLY A 10 -10.09 30.66 25.76
C GLY A 10 -10.11 29.13 25.86
N PHE A 11 -9.32 28.43 25.04
CA PHE A 11 -9.17 26.98 25.11
C PHE A 11 -8.43 26.53 26.38
N GLU A 12 -7.38 27.24 26.79
CA GLU A 12 -6.63 27.01 28.02
C GLU A 12 -7.52 27.19 29.25
N LEU A 13 -8.29 28.28 29.31
CA LEU A 13 -9.26 28.53 30.38
C LEU A 13 -10.35 27.46 30.44
N TRP A 14 -10.78 26.93 29.30
CA TRP A 14 -11.71 25.81 29.27
C TRP A 14 -11.07 24.54 29.83
N LEU A 15 -9.85 24.19 29.38
CA LEU A 15 -9.11 23.01 29.84
C LEU A 15 -8.81 23.05 31.34
N VAL A 16 -8.41 24.20 31.89
CA VAL A 16 -8.07 24.33 33.31
C VAL A 16 -9.30 24.19 34.22
N GLN A 17 -10.48 24.55 33.72
CA GLN A 17 -11.75 24.41 34.44
C GLN A 17 -12.32 22.98 34.34
N LEU A 18 -11.79 22.12 33.47
CA LEU A 18 -12.26 20.75 33.35
C LEU A 18 -11.81 19.92 34.57
N PRO A 19 -12.72 19.13 35.19
CA PRO A 19 -12.33 18.11 36.15
C PRO A 19 -11.45 17.04 35.49
N TYR A 20 -10.54 16.46 36.27
CA TYR A 20 -9.57 15.46 35.83
C TYR A 20 -10.10 14.37 34.87
N PRO A 21 -11.26 13.70 35.13
CA PRO A 21 -11.77 12.69 34.20
C PRO A 21 -12.09 13.25 32.81
N LEU A 22 -12.56 14.49 32.69
CA LEU A 22 -12.86 15.10 31.40
C LEU A 22 -11.58 15.41 30.61
N LEU A 23 -10.50 15.86 31.27
CA LEU A 23 -9.18 16.00 30.62
C LEU A 23 -8.66 14.67 30.08
N ALA A 24 -8.78 13.59 30.88
CA ALA A 24 -8.38 12.26 30.46
C ALA A 24 -9.23 11.74 29.28
N THR A 25 -10.55 11.93 29.32
CA THR A 25 -11.42 11.61 28.18
C THR A 25 -11.04 12.40 26.94
N LEU A 26 -10.73 13.69 27.06
CA LEU A 26 -10.28 14.50 25.94
C LEU A 26 -9.00 13.93 25.32
N MET A 27 -8.04 13.49 26.15
CA MET A 27 -6.83 12.84 25.67
C MET A 27 -7.14 11.53 24.94
N LEU A 28 -8.06 10.71 25.48
CA LEU A 28 -8.49 9.45 24.84
C LEU A 28 -9.29 9.67 23.55
N VAL A 29 -10.07 10.74 23.46
CA VAL A 29 -10.95 11.04 22.32
C VAL A 29 -10.27 11.91 21.26
N VAL A 30 -9.24 12.67 21.62
CA VAL A 30 -8.55 13.58 20.69
C VAL A 30 -7.13 13.11 20.46
N LEU A 31 -6.31 12.95 21.50
CA LEU A 31 -4.89 12.66 21.31
C LEU A 31 -4.65 11.25 20.75
N LEU A 32 -5.36 10.23 21.25
CA LEU A 32 -5.26 8.87 20.73
C LEU A 32 -5.63 8.78 19.24
N PRO A 33 -6.81 9.26 18.80
CA PRO A 33 -7.13 9.23 17.38
C PRO A 33 -6.29 10.21 16.58
N LEU A 34 -5.79 11.32 17.14
CA LEU A 34 -4.85 12.19 16.42
C LEU A 34 -3.54 11.45 16.14
N CYS A 35 -2.98 10.77 17.15
CA CYS A 35 -1.78 9.95 17.00
C CYS A 35 -2.01 8.82 15.98
N TRP A 36 -3.13 8.10 16.10
CA TRP A 36 -3.52 7.07 15.14
C TRP A 36 -3.65 7.69 13.75
N SER A 37 -4.39 8.79 13.61
CA SER A 37 -4.65 9.45 12.32
C SER A 37 -3.36 9.83 11.63
N VAL A 38 -2.38 10.37 12.37
CA VAL A 38 -1.06 10.73 11.80
C VAL A 38 -0.34 9.48 11.30
N ALA A 39 -0.29 8.39 12.08
CA ALA A 39 0.31 7.13 11.64
C ALA A 39 -0.40 6.57 10.39
N TRP A 40 -1.72 6.56 10.41
CA TRP A 40 -2.54 6.11 9.29
C TRP A 40 -2.33 6.95 8.03
N VAL A 41 -2.23 8.28 8.16
CA VAL A 41 -1.94 9.18 7.04
C VAL A 41 -0.55 8.91 6.46
N ILE A 42 0.45 8.63 7.30
CA ILE A 42 1.79 8.26 6.85
C ILE A 42 1.74 6.94 6.08
N ASP A 43 1.11 5.90 6.65
CA ASP A 43 1.00 4.60 5.99
C ASP A 43 0.25 4.70 4.65
N ARG A 44 -0.86 5.46 4.62
CA ARG A 44 -1.62 5.73 3.39
C ARG A 44 -0.82 6.51 2.37
N GLY A 45 -0.05 7.51 2.82
CA GLY A 45 0.82 8.30 1.97
C GLY A 45 1.95 7.46 1.37
N VAL A 46 2.53 6.55 2.16
CA VAL A 46 3.53 5.58 1.68
C VAL A 46 2.92 4.65 0.65
N ASP A 47 1.71 4.13 0.87
CA ASP A 47 1.02 3.28 -0.10
C ASP A 47 0.73 4.01 -1.42
N GLU A 48 0.25 5.25 -1.36
CA GLU A 48 -0.01 6.07 -2.56
C GLU A 48 1.27 6.42 -3.31
N VAL A 49 2.34 6.76 -2.59
CA VAL A 49 3.65 7.03 -3.19
C VAL A 49 4.24 5.76 -3.80
N SER A 50 4.14 4.63 -3.10
CA SER A 50 4.62 3.33 -3.57
C SER A 50 3.84 2.84 -4.79
N ALA A 51 2.52 3.04 -4.83
CA ALA A 51 1.67 2.74 -5.98
C ALA A 51 2.02 3.62 -7.19
N LYS A 52 2.31 4.92 -6.98
CA LYS A 52 2.79 5.81 -8.04
C LYS A 52 4.19 5.42 -8.54
N VAL A 53 5.10 5.04 -7.65
CA VAL A 53 6.46 4.61 -8.01
C VAL A 53 6.45 3.25 -8.72
N THR A 54 5.59 2.33 -8.29
CA THR A 54 5.44 1.01 -8.90
C THR A 54 4.66 1.06 -10.21
N GLY A 55 3.64 1.91 -10.33
CA GLY A 55 2.96 2.15 -11.61
C GLY A 55 3.88 2.71 -12.71
N VAL A 56 4.99 3.36 -12.33
CA VAL A 56 6.07 3.75 -13.26
C VAL A 56 7.00 2.57 -13.58
N ARG A 57 7.13 1.58 -12.69
CA ARG A 57 7.89 0.33 -12.92
C ARG A 57 7.11 -0.72 -13.71
N ASP A 58 5.78 -0.74 -13.61
CA ASP A 58 4.90 -1.59 -14.43
C ASP A 58 4.76 -1.07 -15.88
N ALA A 59 5.35 0.07 -16.20
CA ALA A 59 5.56 0.52 -17.58
C ALA A 59 6.75 -0.19 -18.26
N GLU A 60 7.34 -1.23 -17.65
CA GLU A 60 8.20 -2.16 -18.36
C GLU A 60 7.30 -3.23 -19.00
N PRO A 61 7.08 -3.19 -20.32
CA PRO A 61 6.24 -4.17 -21.01
C PRO A 61 6.81 -5.56 -20.72
N PRO A 62 5.99 -6.58 -20.45
CA PRO A 62 6.49 -7.93 -20.27
C PRO A 62 7.40 -8.27 -21.46
N PRO A 63 8.70 -8.56 -21.24
CA PRO A 63 9.59 -8.91 -22.33
C PRO A 63 9.03 -10.18 -22.91
N GLY A 64 8.54 -10.06 -24.15
CA GLY A 64 7.77 -11.07 -24.86
C GLY A 64 8.29 -12.46 -24.52
N ARG A 65 7.50 -13.18 -23.71
CA ARG A 65 7.53 -14.63 -23.75
C ARG A 65 7.02 -14.95 -25.14
N ARG A 66 7.99 -15.06 -26.05
CA ARG A 66 7.81 -15.54 -27.41
C ARG A 66 6.96 -16.78 -27.29
N GLU A 67 5.72 -16.67 -27.74
CA GLU A 67 5.02 -17.84 -28.25
C GLU A 67 6.01 -18.51 -29.20
N ARG A 68 6.33 -19.77 -28.92
CA ARG A 68 7.09 -20.61 -29.83
C ARG A 68 6.06 -21.46 -30.58
N PRO A 69 5.41 -20.95 -31.64
CA PRO A 69 4.81 -21.83 -32.63
C PRO A 69 5.96 -22.45 -33.41
N ASP A 70 6.29 -23.69 -33.06
CA ASP A 70 7.26 -24.50 -33.78
C ASP A 70 6.94 -25.96 -33.41
N GLU A 71 5.97 -26.65 -34.00
CA GLU A 71 5.55 -26.68 -35.42
C GLU A 71 6.70 -26.63 -36.44
N SER A 72 7.85 -27.21 -36.09
CA SER A 72 8.76 -27.81 -37.06
C SER A 72 9.55 -28.97 -36.44
N ARG A 73 8.84 -30.07 -36.15
CA ARG A 73 9.48 -31.40 -36.19
C ARG A 73 8.71 -32.35 -37.10
N THR A 74 8.37 -31.82 -38.27
CA THR A 74 8.40 -32.59 -39.52
C THR A 74 9.87 -32.70 -39.94
N THR A 75 10.66 -33.56 -39.31
CA THR A 75 11.91 -34.07 -39.90
C THR A 75 12.38 -35.36 -39.21
N GLY A 76 12.52 -36.42 -40.01
CA GLY A 76 13.20 -37.68 -39.66
C GLY A 76 12.23 -38.77 -39.21
N GLY A 77 11.69 -39.65 -40.06
CA GLY A 77 12.39 -40.34 -41.13
C GLY A 77 13.25 -41.46 -40.53
N THR A 78 12.71 -42.68 -40.56
CA THR A 78 13.44 -43.95 -40.59
C THR A 78 14.20 -44.36 -39.30
N VAL A 79 13.76 -45.44 -38.66
CA VAL A 79 14.54 -46.70 -38.47
C VAL A 79 13.90 -47.57 -37.36
N ALA A 80 13.57 -48.81 -37.78
CA ALA A 80 13.60 -50.08 -37.05
C ALA A 80 12.62 -50.38 -35.91
N GLY A 81 11.98 -51.55 -36.05
CA GLY A 81 11.53 -52.32 -34.90
C GLY A 81 10.39 -53.29 -35.19
N ASP A 82 10.47 -54.01 -36.31
CA ASP A 82 9.84 -55.33 -36.41
C ASP A 82 10.34 -56.18 -35.24
N HIS A 83 9.46 -56.48 -34.29
CA HIS A 83 9.59 -57.62 -33.38
C HIS A 83 8.26 -57.91 -32.68
N GLY A 84 7.73 -59.12 -32.91
CA GLY A 84 7.17 -59.91 -31.81
C GLY A 84 5.71 -60.31 -31.95
N VAL A 85 5.47 -61.33 -32.77
CA VAL A 85 4.67 -62.54 -32.47
C VAL A 85 3.97 -62.53 -31.10
N ARG A 86 2.64 -62.50 -31.09
CA ARG A 86 1.76 -63.36 -30.25
C ARG A 86 0.38 -63.51 -30.90
#